data_AF-C7YS93-F1
#
_entry.id   AF-C7YS93-F1
#
_cell.length_a   1.000
_cell.length_b   1.000
_cell.length_c   1.000
_cell.angle_alpha   90.00
_cell.angle_beta   90.00
_cell.angle_gamma   90.00
#
_symmetry.space_group_name_H-M   'P 1'
#
loop_
_entity.id
_entity.type
_entity.pdbx_description
1 polymer ?
#
loop_
_entity_poly.entity_id
_entity_poly.type
_entity_poly.pdbx_seq_one_letter_code
_entity_poly.pdbx_strand_id
1 'polypeptide(L)'
;MTRFHEAMGAKLIPENNAGSVIGYTEVAQSNYDGQRQFAAKGYLFGPNVTVWTESEVHHIDIVKQRASRIIGIRYSGDGTKNISGIGPKEELDKHGILIKADLPVGKNLSDHPCVSSKWTVNKKDASIGIGPMVTETCDWTAGPPMDWIAFHRGKVSTLEAASEHLAADEKKYYLSEGKAHWESFTM
;
A
#
# COMPACT_ATOMS: atom_id res chain seq x y z
N MET A 1 -18.56 -15.25 -9.06
CA MET A 1 -17.10 -15.21 -8.97
C MET A 1 -16.50 -16.45 -8.32
N THR A 2 -17.07 -16.97 -7.23
CA THR A 2 -16.70 -18.28 -6.61
C THR A 2 -16.39 -19.39 -7.62
N ARG A 3 -17.29 -19.62 -8.60
CA ARG A 3 -17.12 -20.63 -9.65
C ARG A 3 -15.89 -20.44 -10.56
N PHE A 4 -15.43 -19.20 -10.77
CA PHE A 4 -14.24 -18.93 -11.60
C PHE A 4 -12.96 -19.37 -10.88
N HIS A 5 -12.78 -18.94 -9.62
CA HIS A 5 -11.62 -19.31 -8.82
C HIS A 5 -11.58 -20.83 -8.55
N GLU A 6 -12.73 -21.44 -8.28
CA GLU A 6 -12.87 -22.88 -8.13
C GLU A 6 -12.53 -23.66 -9.41
N ALA A 7 -12.96 -23.17 -10.58
CA ALA A 7 -12.58 -23.76 -11.88
C ALA A 7 -11.07 -23.70 -12.14
N MET A 8 -10.39 -22.73 -11.54
CA MET A 8 -8.92 -22.60 -11.56
C MET A 8 -8.22 -23.39 -10.44
N GLY A 9 -8.97 -24.15 -9.63
CA GLY A 9 -8.46 -24.97 -8.53
C GLY A 9 -8.15 -24.22 -7.24
N ALA A 10 -8.53 -22.95 -7.12
CA ALA A 10 -8.39 -22.19 -5.89
C ALA A 10 -9.45 -22.63 -4.86
N LYS A 11 -9.06 -22.64 -3.58
CA LYS A 11 -9.95 -23.00 -2.47
C LYS A 11 -10.48 -21.74 -1.79
N LEU A 12 -11.74 -21.76 -1.37
CA LEU A 12 -12.28 -20.72 -0.50
C LEU A 12 -11.53 -20.76 0.84
N ILE A 13 -11.01 -19.61 1.28
CA ILE A 13 -10.50 -19.44 2.63
C ILE A 13 -11.52 -18.65 3.46
N PRO A 14 -11.88 -19.11 4.67
CA PRO A 14 -12.92 -18.46 5.47
C PRO A 14 -12.45 -17.16 6.12
N GLU A 15 -11.14 -17.00 6.35
CA GLU A 15 -10.56 -15.83 7.01
C GLU A 15 -9.16 -15.55 6.42
N ASN A 16 -9.02 -14.44 5.69
CA ASN A 16 -7.75 -14.05 5.08
C ASN A 16 -6.69 -13.63 6.12
N ASN A 17 -7.11 -13.17 7.29
CA ASN A 17 -6.22 -12.67 8.32
C ASN A 17 -5.71 -13.77 9.26
N ALA A 18 -6.08 -15.04 9.03
CA ALA A 18 -5.68 -16.18 9.85
C ALA A 18 -4.22 -16.65 9.59
N GLY A 19 -3.46 -15.91 8.77
CA GLY A 19 -2.06 -16.20 8.45
C GLY A 19 -1.84 -17.24 7.34
N SER A 20 -2.91 -17.83 6.80
CA SER A 20 -2.85 -18.71 5.63
C SER A 20 -3.75 -18.15 4.52
N VAL A 21 -3.13 -17.53 3.51
CA VAL A 21 -3.84 -16.70 2.52
C VAL A 21 -4.04 -17.40 1.17
N ILE A 22 -3.44 -18.57 0.92
CA ILE A 22 -3.50 -19.23 -0.39
C ILE A 22 -4.93 -19.73 -0.67
N GLY A 23 -5.59 -19.15 -1.66
CA GLY A 23 -6.98 -19.40 -1.99
C GLY A 23 -7.69 -18.12 -2.43
N TYR A 24 -9.01 -18.08 -2.25
CA TYR A 24 -9.82 -16.89 -2.53
C TYR A 24 -10.81 -16.63 -1.38
N THR A 25 -11.19 -15.38 -1.15
CA THR A 25 -12.12 -14.98 -0.08
C THR A 25 -12.70 -13.59 -0.32
N GLU A 26 -13.71 -13.24 0.47
CA GLU A 26 -14.28 -11.90 0.50
C GLU A 26 -13.32 -10.94 1.20
N VAL A 27 -13.25 -9.70 0.73
CA VAL A 27 -12.38 -8.69 1.32
C VAL A 27 -13.11 -7.99 2.45
N ALA A 28 -12.58 -8.11 3.67
CA ALA A 28 -13.02 -7.26 4.76
C ALA A 28 -12.59 -5.81 4.52
N GLN A 29 -13.53 -4.89 4.60
CA GLN A 29 -13.27 -3.46 4.46
C GLN A 29 -13.46 -2.75 5.81
N SER A 30 -12.66 -1.71 6.05
CA SER A 30 -12.82 -0.83 7.22
C SER A 30 -13.96 0.17 6.97
N ASN A 31 -15.20 -0.32 6.92
CA ASN A 31 -16.41 0.47 6.70
C ASN A 31 -17.45 0.19 7.80
N TYR A 32 -18.22 1.20 8.16
CA TYR A 32 -19.36 1.09 9.08
C TYR A 32 -20.44 2.07 8.65
N ASP A 33 -21.69 1.60 8.55
CA ASP A 33 -22.85 2.37 8.09
C ASP A 33 -22.61 3.07 6.73
N GLY A 34 -22.06 2.33 5.77
CA GLY A 34 -21.72 2.86 4.44
C GLY A 34 -20.62 3.92 4.44
N GLN A 35 -19.89 4.11 5.55
CA GLN A 35 -18.84 5.11 5.67
C GLN A 35 -17.48 4.50 5.93
N ARG A 36 -16.46 5.00 5.23
CA ARG A 36 -15.07 4.65 5.46
C ARG A 36 -14.65 4.98 6.89
N GLN A 37 -13.98 4.03 7.53
CA GLN A 37 -13.34 4.21 8.82
C GLN A 37 -11.83 4.42 8.61
N PHE A 38 -11.42 5.67 8.43
CA PHE A 38 -10.01 6.04 8.40
C PHE A 38 -9.47 6.30 9.81
N ALA A 39 -8.16 6.20 10.01
CA ALA A 39 -7.54 6.25 11.34
C ALA A 39 -7.92 7.49 12.16
N ALA A 40 -8.00 8.68 11.55
CA ALA A 40 -8.37 9.91 12.26
C ALA A 40 -9.83 9.91 12.79
N LYS A 41 -10.72 9.06 12.26
CA LYS A 41 -12.08 8.84 12.78
C LYS A 41 -12.10 7.78 13.88
N GLY A 42 -11.28 6.73 13.74
CA GLY A 42 -11.22 5.61 14.69
C GLY A 42 -10.37 5.86 15.95
N TYR A 43 -9.38 6.76 15.87
CA TYR A 43 -8.47 7.09 16.96
C TYR A 43 -8.66 8.54 17.39
N LEU A 44 -9.63 8.78 18.27
CA LEU A 44 -9.92 10.11 18.80
C LEU A 44 -8.79 10.60 19.72
N PHE A 45 -8.46 11.88 19.59
CA PHE A 45 -7.45 12.53 20.42
C PHE A 45 -8.00 12.86 21.80
N GLY A 46 -7.23 12.52 22.84
CA GLY A 46 -7.54 12.91 24.22
C GLY A 46 -7.35 14.41 24.45
N PRO A 47 -7.83 14.95 25.59
CA PRO A 47 -7.72 16.38 25.92
C PRO A 47 -6.26 16.85 26.09
N ASN A 48 -5.31 15.93 26.23
CA ASN A 48 -3.89 16.18 26.37
C ASN A 48 -3.11 16.10 25.04
N VAL A 49 -3.81 16.00 23.90
CA VAL A 49 -3.20 15.91 22.57
C VAL A 49 -3.45 17.21 21.81
N THR A 50 -2.40 17.76 21.21
CA THR A 50 -2.49 18.93 20.33
C THR A 50 -2.16 18.51 18.90
N VAL A 51 -3.05 18.83 17.95
CA VAL A 51 -2.86 18.55 16.53
C VAL A 51 -2.57 19.85 15.80
N TRP A 52 -1.48 19.85 15.05
CA TRP A 52 -1.09 20.96 14.17
C TRP A 52 -1.29 20.48 12.73
N THR A 53 -2.33 20.99 12.06
CA THR A 53 -2.58 20.70 10.65
C THR A 53 -1.76 21.65 9.77
N GLU A 54 -1.63 21.32 8.48
CA GLU A 54 -0.89 22.16 7.50
C GLU A 54 0.55 22.48 7.93
N SER A 55 1.12 21.58 8.73
CA SER A 55 2.41 21.78 9.38
C SER A 55 3.37 20.70 8.93
N GLU A 56 4.25 21.03 7.99
CA GLU A 56 5.31 20.12 7.53
C GLU A 56 6.47 20.12 8.52
N VAL A 57 6.91 18.93 8.94
CA VAL A 57 8.09 18.75 9.79
C VAL A 57 9.32 18.69 8.91
N HIS A 58 10.18 19.72 9.01
CA HIS A 58 11.40 19.80 8.20
C HIS A 58 12.59 19.13 8.87
N HIS A 59 12.84 19.36 10.16
CA HIS A 59 14.07 18.92 10.81
C HIS A 59 13.84 18.35 12.21
N ILE A 60 14.64 17.34 12.56
CA ILE A 60 14.72 16.79 13.91
C ILE A 60 16.13 17.01 14.46
N ASP A 61 16.22 17.72 15.58
CA ASP A 61 17.44 17.81 16.36
C ASP A 61 17.71 16.49 17.07
N ILE A 62 18.97 16.07 17.02
CA ILE A 62 19.44 14.87 17.68
C ILE A 62 20.58 15.24 18.60
N VAL A 63 20.40 14.93 19.87
CA VAL A 63 21.42 15.08 20.91
C VAL A 63 21.71 13.71 21.48
N LYS A 64 22.98 13.26 21.39
CA LYS A 64 23.42 11.95 21.90
C LYS A 64 22.52 10.79 21.42
N GLN A 65 22.20 10.77 20.12
CA GLN A 65 21.33 9.76 19.46
C GLN A 65 19.84 9.76 19.88
N ARG A 66 19.37 10.78 20.60
CA ARG A 66 17.95 10.95 20.92
C ARG A 66 17.39 12.15 20.18
N ALA A 67 16.22 11.99 19.57
CA ALA A 67 15.44 13.11 19.06
C ALA A 67 15.10 14.05 20.23
N SER A 68 15.62 15.27 20.20
CA SER A 68 15.51 16.24 21.29
C SER A 68 14.49 17.33 21.00
N ARG A 69 14.31 17.69 19.72
CA ARG A 69 13.43 18.77 19.30
C ARG A 69 13.05 18.61 17.82
N ILE A 70 11.84 19.03 17.47
CA ILE A 70 11.45 19.27 16.08
C ILE A 70 11.61 20.78 15.82
N ILE A 71 12.32 21.12 14.75
CA ILE A 71 12.44 22.51 14.27
C ILE A 71 11.75 22.61 12.91
N GLY A 72 10.87 23.60 12.77
CA GLY A 72 10.33 24.03 11.49
C GLY A 72 8.97 23.43 11.20
N ILE A 73 7.92 24.17 11.55
CA ILE A 73 6.66 24.24 10.80
C ILE A 73 6.89 25.40 9.83
N ARG A 74 7.10 25.13 8.53
CA ARG A 74 7.17 26.17 7.51
C ARG A 74 6.27 25.76 6.34
N TYR A 75 5.47 26.71 5.86
CA TYR A 75 4.64 26.59 4.67
C TYR A 75 5.54 26.26 3.47
N SER A 76 5.21 25.18 2.76
CA SER A 76 5.94 24.65 1.61
C SER A 76 6.13 25.71 0.52
N GLY A 77 7.36 25.94 0.06
CA GLY A 77 7.62 26.88 -1.04
C GLY A 77 8.99 26.75 -1.70
N ASP A 78 10.03 26.34 -0.98
CA ASP A 78 11.36 26.09 -1.54
C ASP A 78 11.68 24.59 -1.44
N GLY A 79 12.03 23.95 -2.57
CA GLY A 79 12.28 22.51 -2.69
C GLY A 79 13.53 22.00 -1.93
N THR A 80 13.85 22.60 -0.80
CA THR A 80 15.02 22.29 0.04
C THR A 80 14.69 21.10 0.93
N LYS A 81 15.11 19.91 0.49
CA LYS A 81 14.93 18.63 1.21
C LYS A 81 15.86 18.58 2.44
N ASN A 82 15.47 19.24 3.52
CA ASN A 82 16.26 19.34 4.76
C ASN A 82 16.16 18.05 5.60
N ILE A 83 16.91 17.01 5.24
CA ILE A 83 17.02 15.79 6.06
C ILE A 83 17.85 16.05 7.32
N SER A 84 17.48 15.42 8.44
CA SER A 84 18.05 15.63 9.79
C SER A 84 19.53 15.26 9.97
N GLY A 85 20.30 15.13 8.90
CA GLY A 85 21.66 14.59 8.89
C GLY A 85 21.71 13.09 9.15
N ILE A 86 20.60 12.37 8.91
CA ILE A 86 20.48 10.92 9.07
C ILE A 86 20.23 10.31 7.70
N GLY A 87 21.16 9.52 7.21
CA GLY A 87 21.08 8.94 5.88
C GLY A 87 22.46 8.55 5.35
N PRO A 88 22.54 8.06 4.11
CA PRO A 88 23.82 7.63 3.54
C PRO A 88 24.80 8.79 3.49
N LYS A 89 25.98 8.61 4.08
CA LYS A 89 27.04 9.63 4.14
C LYS A 89 27.30 10.31 2.79
N GLU A 90 27.47 9.53 1.72
CA GLU A 90 27.76 10.05 0.38
C GLU A 90 26.65 10.98 -0.15
N GLU A 91 25.39 10.65 0.11
CA GLU A 91 24.25 11.47 -0.31
C GLU A 91 24.16 12.73 0.55
N LEU A 92 24.40 12.63 1.87
CA LEU A 92 24.42 13.78 2.77
C LEU A 92 25.55 14.76 2.41
N ASP A 93 26.77 14.24 2.16
CA ASP A 93 27.94 15.02 1.75
C ASP A 93 27.69 15.74 0.41
N LYS A 94 27.08 15.05 -0.57
CA LYS A 94 26.71 15.61 -1.88
C LYS A 94 25.82 16.85 -1.78
N HIS A 95 24.94 16.89 -0.77
CA HIS A 95 24.03 18.02 -0.54
C HIS A 95 24.53 19.01 0.52
N GLY A 96 25.76 18.87 1.00
CA GLY A 96 26.34 19.76 2.02
C GLY A 96 25.64 19.67 3.39
N ILE A 97 25.03 18.52 3.70
CA ILE A 97 24.28 18.30 4.94
C ILE A 97 25.22 17.74 6.01
N LEU A 98 25.24 18.36 7.18
CA LEU A 98 26.00 17.85 8.32
C LEU A 98 25.54 16.44 8.69
N ILE A 99 26.45 15.46 8.59
CA ILE A 99 26.18 14.07 8.93
C ILE A 99 26.11 13.92 10.45
N LYS A 100 24.92 13.59 10.96
CA LYS A 100 24.70 13.19 12.35
C LYS A 100 24.74 11.67 12.52
N ALA A 101 24.28 10.92 11.52
CA ALA A 101 24.32 9.46 11.51
C ALA A 101 24.32 8.91 10.07
N ASP A 102 25.30 8.04 9.78
CA ASP A 102 25.40 7.32 8.50
C ASP A 102 24.56 6.03 8.56
N LEU A 103 23.37 6.07 7.96
CA LEU A 103 22.41 4.97 7.98
C LEU A 103 21.82 4.77 6.57
N PRO A 104 21.38 3.55 6.20
CA PRO A 104 20.85 3.26 4.87
C PRO A 104 19.41 3.78 4.66
N VAL A 105 19.13 5.02 5.07
CA VAL A 105 17.82 5.68 4.90
C VAL A 105 17.48 5.76 3.41
N GLY A 106 16.23 5.44 3.07
CA GLY A 106 15.75 5.44 1.69
C GLY A 106 16.16 4.23 0.86
N LYS A 107 16.81 3.22 1.46
CA LYS A 107 17.04 1.90 0.84
C LYS A 107 15.94 0.92 1.25
N ASN A 108 15.87 -0.21 0.54
CA ASN A 108 14.89 -1.29 0.78
C ASN A 108 13.42 -0.83 0.62
N LEU A 109 13.15 0.03 -0.38
CA LEU A 109 11.79 0.33 -0.81
C LEU A 109 11.16 -0.95 -1.38
N SER A 110 10.07 -1.38 -0.78
CA SER A 110 9.26 -2.51 -1.23
C SER A 110 7.82 -2.05 -1.37
N ASP A 111 7.25 -2.25 -2.55
CA ASP A 111 5.86 -1.94 -2.84
C ASP A 111 5.27 -3.04 -3.75
N HIS A 112 3.96 -3.05 -3.90
CA HIS A 112 3.25 -3.97 -4.78
C HIS A 112 3.09 -3.36 -6.18
N PRO A 113 3.73 -3.92 -7.22
CA PRO A 113 3.40 -3.54 -8.59
C PRO A 113 1.96 -3.97 -8.91
N CYS A 114 1.19 -3.08 -9.54
CA CYS A 114 -0.20 -3.35 -9.93
C CYS A 114 -0.30 -3.47 -11.46
N VAL A 115 -0.89 -4.55 -11.94
CA VAL A 115 -1.25 -4.74 -13.35
C VAL A 115 -2.76 -4.94 -13.43
N SER A 116 -3.44 -4.17 -14.27
CA SER A 116 -4.89 -4.24 -14.41
C SER A 116 -5.29 -4.94 -15.70
N SER A 117 -6.01 -6.05 -15.57
CA SER A 117 -6.72 -6.69 -16.68
C SER A 117 -8.15 -6.14 -16.74
N LYS A 118 -8.59 -5.72 -17.94
CA LYS A 118 -9.94 -5.18 -18.16
C LYS A 118 -10.66 -6.01 -19.21
N TRP A 119 -11.93 -6.32 -18.99
CA TRP A 119 -12.79 -6.99 -19.95
C TRP A 119 -14.16 -6.29 -19.99
N THR A 120 -14.85 -6.40 -21.12
CA THR A 120 -16.24 -5.94 -21.25
C THR A 120 -17.17 -7.08 -20.86
N VAL A 121 -18.17 -6.80 -20.02
CA VAL A 121 -19.20 -7.78 -19.68
C VAL A 121 -20.42 -7.56 -20.57
N ASN A 122 -20.80 -8.56 -21.36
CA ASN A 122 -21.98 -8.50 -22.22
C ASN A 122 -23.27 -8.83 -21.44
N LYS A 123 -23.51 -8.09 -20.35
CA LYS A 123 -24.74 -8.19 -19.55
C LYS A 123 -25.06 -6.81 -18.99
N LYS A 124 -26.26 -6.32 -19.31
CA LYS A 124 -26.70 -4.92 -19.13
C LYS A 124 -26.58 -4.37 -17.70
N ASP A 125 -26.55 -5.26 -16.70
CA ASP A 125 -26.51 -4.91 -15.28
C ASP A 125 -25.38 -5.64 -14.52
N ALA A 126 -24.31 -6.04 -15.21
CA ALA A 126 -23.23 -6.83 -14.63
C ALA A 126 -21.95 -6.04 -14.32
N SER A 127 -21.90 -4.77 -14.70
CA SER A 127 -20.80 -3.86 -14.41
C SER A 127 -21.23 -2.84 -13.37
N ILE A 128 -20.45 -2.69 -12.31
CA ILE A 128 -20.57 -1.59 -11.36
C ILE A 128 -20.00 -0.33 -12.04
N GLY A 129 -20.65 0.82 -11.86
CA GLY A 129 -20.14 2.12 -12.32
C GLY A 129 -20.79 2.73 -13.57
N ILE A 130 -21.84 2.14 -14.13
CA ILE A 130 -22.71 2.84 -15.11
C ILE A 130 -23.90 3.45 -14.36
N GLY A 131 -23.62 4.41 -13.46
CA GLY A 131 -24.63 5.08 -12.63
C GLY A 131 -24.03 6.12 -11.69
N PRO A 132 -24.84 6.90 -10.96
CA PRO A 132 -24.35 7.86 -9.98
C PRO A 132 -23.52 7.15 -8.90
N MET A 133 -22.34 7.70 -8.58
CA MET A 133 -21.45 7.16 -7.53
C MET A 133 -22.05 7.26 -6.12
N VAL A 134 -23.09 8.07 -5.94
CA VAL A 134 -23.85 8.20 -4.70
C VAL A 134 -25.32 8.11 -5.04
N THR A 135 -26.03 7.21 -4.36
CA THR A 135 -27.48 6.96 -4.49
C THR A 135 -28.09 6.88 -3.09
N GLU A 136 -29.43 6.92 -2.98
CA GLU A 136 -30.12 6.76 -1.68
C GLU A 136 -29.79 5.43 -0.97
N THR A 137 -29.41 4.40 -1.74
CA THR A 137 -29.15 3.06 -1.22
C THR A 137 -27.68 2.68 -1.20
N CYS A 138 -26.77 3.50 -1.75
CA CYS A 138 -25.35 3.18 -1.84
C CYS A 138 -24.46 4.41 -2.10
N ASP A 139 -23.39 4.56 -1.30
CA ASP A 139 -22.32 5.55 -1.47
C ASP A 139 -21.00 4.83 -1.85
N TRP A 140 -20.67 4.85 -3.14
CA TRP A 140 -19.47 4.20 -3.67
C TRP A 140 -18.18 5.01 -3.43
N THR A 141 -18.27 6.20 -2.83
CA THR A 141 -17.07 6.96 -2.39
C THR A 141 -16.48 6.40 -1.08
N ALA A 142 -17.24 5.56 -0.37
CA ALA A 142 -16.87 4.97 0.89
C ALA A 142 -15.77 3.89 0.80
N GLY A 143 -15.44 3.38 -0.39
CA GLY A 143 -14.54 2.23 -0.51
C GLY A 143 -14.24 1.89 -1.96
N PRO A 144 -13.05 1.35 -2.29
CA PRO A 144 -12.90 0.61 -3.54
C PRO A 144 -13.89 -0.59 -3.50
N PRO A 145 -14.65 -0.88 -4.57
CA PRO A 145 -15.58 -2.03 -4.60
C PRO A 145 -14.82 -3.35 -4.82
N MET A 146 -13.87 -3.65 -3.93
CA MET A 146 -13.17 -4.94 -3.94
C MET A 146 -14.07 -5.98 -3.27
N ASP A 147 -14.79 -6.74 -4.07
CA ASP A 147 -15.66 -7.81 -3.59
C ASP A 147 -14.86 -9.05 -3.19
N TRP A 148 -13.85 -9.40 -4.00
CA TRP A 148 -13.09 -10.64 -3.84
C TRP A 148 -11.58 -10.42 -3.99
N ILE A 149 -10.83 -11.19 -3.20
CA ILE A 149 -9.38 -11.29 -3.28
C ILE A 149 -8.98 -12.75 -3.45
N ALA A 150 -7.99 -12.98 -4.31
CA ALA A 150 -7.36 -14.28 -4.46
C ALA A 150 -5.85 -14.15 -4.32
N PHE A 151 -5.25 -15.11 -3.61
CA PHE A 151 -3.83 -15.31 -3.57
C PHE A 151 -3.49 -16.65 -4.20
N HIS A 152 -2.63 -16.60 -5.20
CA HIS A 152 -2.17 -17.79 -5.89
C HIS A 152 -0.65 -17.78 -6.01
N ARG A 153 -0.08 -18.96 -6.23
CA ARG A 153 1.32 -19.06 -6.63
C ARG A 153 1.40 -18.84 -8.12
N GLY A 154 2.35 -18.02 -8.56
CA GLY A 154 2.67 -17.92 -9.98
C GLY A 154 2.97 -19.30 -10.56
N LYS A 155 2.47 -19.61 -11.76
CA LYS A 155 2.88 -20.82 -12.47
C LYS A 155 4.37 -20.73 -12.75
N VAL A 156 5.10 -21.84 -12.55
CA VAL A 156 6.56 -21.90 -12.77
C VAL A 156 6.92 -21.36 -14.16
N SER A 157 6.21 -21.79 -15.20
CA SER A 157 6.45 -21.32 -16.57
C SER A 157 6.23 -19.81 -16.76
N THR A 158 5.25 -19.22 -16.08
CA THR A 158 5.02 -17.77 -16.10
C THR A 158 6.14 -17.04 -15.35
N LEU A 159 6.60 -17.60 -14.22
CA LEU A 159 7.69 -17.03 -13.45
C LEU A 159 9.01 -17.08 -14.22
N GLU A 160 9.29 -18.19 -14.91
CA GLU A 160 10.46 -18.36 -15.77
C GLU A 160 10.45 -17.36 -16.92
N ALA A 161 9.36 -17.28 -17.69
CA ALA A 161 9.25 -16.35 -18.81
C ALA A 161 9.39 -14.88 -18.38
N ALA A 162 8.75 -14.48 -17.28
CA ALA A 162 8.89 -13.12 -16.77
C ALA A 162 10.32 -12.84 -16.26
N SER A 163 11.00 -13.85 -15.68
CA SER A 163 12.36 -13.72 -15.20
C SER A 163 13.37 -13.39 -16.30
N GLU A 164 13.13 -13.78 -17.55
CA GLU A 164 14.01 -13.47 -18.68
C GLU A 164 14.20 -11.96 -18.89
N HIS A 165 13.26 -11.15 -18.41
CA HIS A 165 13.27 -9.69 -18.52
C HIS A 165 13.78 -8.97 -17.27
N LEU A 166 14.18 -9.70 -16.22
CA LEU A 166 14.59 -9.14 -14.94
C LEU A 166 16.12 -9.15 -14.74
N ALA A 167 16.63 -8.14 -14.05
CA ALA A 167 18.01 -8.11 -13.55
C ALA A 167 18.23 -9.16 -12.44
N ALA A 168 19.50 -9.48 -12.16
CA ALA A 168 19.85 -10.57 -11.22
C ALA A 168 19.35 -10.34 -9.79
N ASP A 169 19.34 -9.09 -9.33
CA ASP A 169 18.81 -8.66 -8.05
C ASP A 169 17.28 -8.70 -8.00
N GLU A 170 16.61 -8.35 -9.10
CA GLU A 170 15.15 -8.46 -9.24
C GLU A 170 14.69 -9.93 -9.25
N LYS A 171 15.43 -10.81 -9.94
CA LYS A 171 15.15 -12.26 -10.01
C LYS A 171 15.09 -12.90 -8.62
N LYS A 172 15.96 -12.49 -7.69
CA LYS A 172 15.98 -13.01 -6.31
C LYS A 172 14.64 -12.82 -5.61
N TYR A 173 14.04 -11.65 -5.74
CA TYR A 173 12.74 -11.33 -5.12
C TYR A 173 11.56 -11.85 -5.93
N TYR A 174 11.73 -12.02 -7.23
CA TYR A 174 10.68 -12.52 -8.11
C TYR A 174 10.49 -14.03 -7.97
N LEU A 175 11.59 -14.78 -7.84
CA LEU A 175 11.61 -16.24 -7.73
C LEU A 175 11.68 -16.74 -6.28
N SER A 176 11.50 -15.87 -5.29
CA SER A 176 11.58 -16.26 -3.88
C SER A 176 10.52 -17.30 -3.52
N GLU A 177 10.95 -18.40 -2.90
CA GLU A 177 10.06 -19.45 -2.43
C GLU A 177 9.01 -18.90 -1.45
N GLY A 178 7.77 -19.37 -1.59
CA GLY A 178 6.66 -18.95 -0.73
C GLY A 178 5.98 -17.64 -1.13
N LYS A 179 6.46 -16.92 -2.15
CA LYS A 179 5.81 -15.70 -2.64
C LYS A 179 4.43 -16.01 -3.24
N ALA A 180 3.43 -15.29 -2.76
CA ALA A 180 2.10 -15.29 -3.33
C ALA A 180 1.93 -14.09 -4.28
N HIS A 181 1.23 -14.32 -5.39
CA HIS A 181 0.71 -13.27 -6.25
C HIS A 181 -0.68 -12.90 -5.74
N TRP A 182 -0.96 -11.60 -5.78
CA TRP A 182 -2.22 -11.03 -5.38
C TRP A 182 -3.03 -10.64 -6.62
N GLU A 183 -4.26 -11.13 -6.69
CA GLU A 183 -5.26 -10.69 -7.67
C GLU A 183 -6.47 -10.14 -6.92
N SER A 184 -6.85 -8.91 -7.25
CA SER A 184 -8.08 -8.29 -6.78
C SER A 184 -9.07 -8.27 -7.93
N PHE A 185 -10.30 -8.67 -7.63
CA PHE A 185 -11.40 -8.58 -8.57
C PHE A 185 -12.39 -7.52 -8.09
N THR A 186 -12.62 -6.53 -8.93
CA THR A 186 -13.59 -5.46 -8.77
C THR A 186 -14.57 -5.59 -9.91
N MET A 187 -15.84 -5.85 -9.62
CA MET A 187 -16.89 -5.88 -10.65
C MET A 187 -17.51 -4.51 -10.83
#